data_AF-A0A087CZF8-F1
#
_entry.id   AF-A0A087CZF8-F1
#
_cell.length_a   1.000
_cell.length_b   1.000
_cell.length_c   1.000
_cell.angle_alpha   90.00
_cell.angle_beta   90.00
_cell.angle_gamma   90.00
#
_symmetry.space_group_name_H-M   'P 1'
#
loop_
_entity.id
_entity.type
_entity.pdbx_description
1 polymer ?
#
loop_
_entity_poly.entity_id
_entity_poly.type
_entity_poly.pdbx_seq_one_letter_code
_entity_poly.pdbx_strand_id
1 'polypeptide(L)'
;MNEQQHGEKATQSSRPRIRPADTTDERPVSVSARLGRLQFHESGKFRVLQFADIQDGPKVSSDTIRLIEASLDTTRPDIAIFTGNQIAGYDTAYADTFRKRRWSNGWAAVQQSTDRRAAERHAADLERTREKVRGMIAQFTAPLTERGIPWAVTYGNHDFQCGLDNAELDAIYREFPGCLNPESTAASMDHPRTMPGSGLLDQMVYPCEPGTFALPVSDVDHTHTVLGLVLLDSGDYARSGGYGAPSGKGFEFLRRVPELLGEQSMLFQHLALPQYYDLLREVPANAANAIQGYRAFDGHSYVLDETKTEPGSYLGEGISCSDHDYGEFALLKETRGYFAVTVGHDHRNGFVGTHNGVMLVATPTCGFGSYGPVPEKRAARLFEFDIRHPHEPRTQLLEFGSLVGKPNSKKAYAYGMTSVKPDSEGMDLLHKPGLWSWLAGVFRRRR
;
A
#
# COMPACT_ATOMS: atom_id res chain seq x y z
N MET A 1 -23.87 44.38 -18.44
CA MET A 1 -22.42 44.17 -18.28
C MET A 1 -22.10 44.11 -16.80
N ASN A 2 -21.82 42.91 -16.29
CA ASN A 2 -21.06 42.56 -15.08
C ASN A 2 -21.68 41.38 -14.31
N GLU A 3 -21.48 40.17 -14.85
CA GLU A 3 -21.59 38.90 -14.11
C GLU A 3 -20.29 38.06 -14.22
N GLN A 4 -19.23 38.59 -14.86
CA GLN A 4 -18.02 37.81 -15.16
C GLN A 4 -16.86 37.97 -14.16
N GLN A 5 -17.00 38.69 -13.05
CA GLN A 5 -15.86 38.97 -12.15
C GLN A 5 -15.81 38.16 -10.84
N HIS A 6 -16.70 37.21 -10.60
CA HIS A 6 -16.66 36.36 -9.39
C HIS A 6 -16.24 34.90 -9.60
N GLY A 7 -15.91 34.48 -10.84
CA GLY A 7 -15.55 33.08 -11.14
C GLY A 7 -14.07 32.70 -11.06
N GLU A 8 -13.14 33.66 -10.98
CA GLU A 8 -11.71 33.38 -11.23
C GLU A 8 -10.81 33.25 -9.99
N LYS A 9 -11.35 33.35 -8.76
CA LYS A 9 -10.52 33.31 -7.53
C LYS A 9 -10.42 31.94 -6.83
N ALA A 10 -11.05 30.89 -7.33
CA ALA A 10 -11.09 29.59 -6.64
C ALA A 10 -10.16 28.49 -7.19
N THR A 11 -9.32 28.76 -8.20
CA THR A 11 -8.49 27.71 -8.85
C THR A 11 -6.97 27.87 -8.66
N GLN A 12 -6.52 28.73 -7.74
CA GLN A 12 -5.08 29.01 -7.52
C GLN A 12 -4.41 28.29 -6.33
N SER A 13 -4.89 27.10 -5.92
CA SER A 13 -4.31 26.37 -4.78
C SER A 13 -3.97 24.90 -5.03
N SER A 14 -3.78 24.46 -6.29
CA SER A 14 -3.40 23.06 -6.59
C SER A 14 -1.91 22.85 -6.88
N ARG A 15 -1.09 23.90 -6.96
CA ARG A 15 0.36 23.78 -7.14
C ARG A 15 1.07 23.80 -5.79
N PRO A 16 1.76 22.73 -5.38
CA PRO A 16 2.56 22.76 -4.17
C PRO A 16 3.66 23.81 -4.28
N ARG A 17 3.88 24.53 -3.18
CA ARG A 17 4.81 25.67 -3.08
C ARG A 17 6.25 25.21 -2.87
N ILE A 18 6.73 24.28 -3.69
CA ILE A 18 8.11 23.77 -3.60
C ILE A 18 8.88 24.29 -4.81
N ARG A 19 9.98 25.01 -4.57
CA ARG A 19 10.85 25.48 -5.66
C ARG A 19 11.55 24.26 -6.30
N PRO A 20 11.64 24.20 -7.65
CA PRO A 20 12.43 23.18 -8.33
C PRO A 20 13.86 23.15 -7.80
N ALA A 21 14.47 21.97 -7.78
CA ALA A 21 15.90 21.85 -7.50
C ALA A 21 16.70 22.57 -8.60
N ASP A 22 17.82 23.18 -8.22
CA ASP A 22 18.78 23.70 -9.19
C ASP A 22 19.36 22.52 -9.96
N THR A 23 19.37 22.58 -11.29
CA THR A 23 19.84 21.50 -12.16
C THR A 23 21.34 21.21 -12.02
N THR A 24 22.05 22.02 -11.23
CA THR A 24 23.47 21.85 -10.89
C THR A 24 23.70 21.23 -9.49
N ASP A 25 22.65 21.04 -8.68
CA ASP A 25 22.75 20.43 -7.35
C ASP A 25 22.69 18.90 -7.44
N GLU A 26 23.86 18.24 -7.43
CA GLU A 26 23.99 16.78 -7.49
C GLU A 26 23.61 16.06 -6.17
N ARG A 27 23.25 16.79 -5.11
CA ARG A 27 22.86 16.17 -3.83
C ARG A 27 21.48 15.47 -3.95
N PRO A 28 21.23 14.40 -3.16
CA PRO A 28 19.94 13.73 -3.11
C PRO A 28 18.76 14.69 -2.96
N VAL A 29 17.60 14.43 -3.56
CA VAL A 29 16.41 15.28 -3.42
C VAL A 29 15.85 15.22 -2.00
N SER A 30 15.88 14.04 -1.39
CA SER A 30 15.49 13.81 0.01
C SER A 30 16.48 14.47 0.97
N VAL A 31 15.98 15.28 1.90
CA VAL A 31 16.82 15.87 2.94
C VAL A 31 17.29 14.80 3.92
N SER A 32 16.42 13.84 4.26
CA SER A 32 16.80 12.66 5.06
C SER A 32 17.96 11.88 4.45
N ALA A 33 17.99 11.71 3.11
CA ALA A 33 19.13 11.10 2.43
C ALA A 33 20.44 11.90 2.57
N ARG A 34 20.37 13.24 2.53
CA ARG A 34 21.54 14.10 2.77
C ARG A 34 22.05 13.99 4.21
N LEU A 35 21.15 13.74 5.16
CA LEU A 35 21.45 13.61 6.59
C LEU A 35 21.81 12.16 6.99
N GLY A 36 21.68 11.20 6.08
CA GLY A 36 21.94 9.78 6.33
C GLY A 36 20.91 9.09 7.23
N ARG A 37 19.77 9.73 7.51
CA ARG A 37 18.70 9.23 8.40
C ARG A 37 17.37 9.96 8.18
N LEU A 38 16.26 9.34 8.56
CA LEU A 38 14.94 9.95 8.55
C LEU A 38 14.84 10.99 9.66
N GLN A 39 14.69 12.24 9.27
CA GLN A 39 14.81 13.36 10.19
C GLN A 39 13.95 14.55 9.76
N PHE A 40 13.33 15.22 10.72
CA PHE A 40 12.70 16.53 10.48
C PHE A 40 13.76 17.57 10.08
N HIS A 41 13.44 18.45 9.14
CA HIS A 41 14.40 19.45 8.64
C HIS A 41 14.38 20.70 9.51
N GLU A 42 15.31 21.64 9.30
CA GLU A 42 15.29 22.98 9.94
C GLU A 42 13.98 23.74 9.72
N SER A 43 13.23 23.42 8.65
CA SER A 43 11.89 23.97 8.41
C SER A 43 10.79 23.38 9.32
N GLY A 44 11.13 22.40 10.15
CA GLY A 44 10.20 21.63 10.99
C GLY A 44 9.34 20.64 10.20
N LYS A 45 9.70 20.30 8.95
CA LYS A 45 8.92 19.43 8.06
C LYS A 45 9.57 18.07 7.87
N PHE A 46 8.72 17.07 7.64
CA PHE A 46 9.09 15.73 7.18
C PHE A 46 8.00 15.24 6.23
N ARG A 47 8.36 14.57 5.13
CA ARG A 47 7.41 14.19 4.07
C ARG A 47 7.47 12.71 3.73
N VAL A 48 6.32 12.05 3.79
CA VAL A 48 6.15 10.66 3.33
C VAL A 48 5.28 10.65 2.09
N LEU A 49 5.75 9.97 1.04
CA LEU A 49 4.96 9.74 -0.17
C LEU A 49 4.52 8.27 -0.25
N GLN A 50 3.23 8.02 -0.24
CA GLN A 50 2.65 6.68 -0.35
C GLN A 50 2.26 6.37 -1.80
N PHE A 51 2.66 5.18 -2.27
CA PHE A 51 2.19 4.57 -3.51
C PHE A 51 1.48 3.25 -3.19
N ALA A 52 0.21 3.13 -3.55
CA ALA A 52 -0.57 1.92 -3.38
C ALA A 52 -0.84 1.26 -4.74
N ASP A 53 -0.79 -0.07 -4.79
CA ASP A 53 -1.28 -0.86 -5.92
C ASP A 53 -0.71 -0.43 -7.28
N ILE A 54 0.61 -0.49 -7.46
CA ILE A 54 1.19 -0.37 -8.82
C ILE A 54 0.58 -1.46 -9.70
N GLN A 55 0.53 -2.69 -9.18
CA GLN A 55 -0.16 -3.86 -9.74
C GLN A 55 -0.05 -3.95 -11.26
N ASP A 56 1.18 -3.78 -11.76
CA ASP A 56 1.55 -3.96 -13.16
C ASP A 56 2.20 -5.34 -13.35
N GLY A 57 2.24 -5.85 -14.58
CA GLY A 57 3.03 -7.03 -14.93
C GLY A 57 4.52 -6.69 -15.10
N PRO A 58 5.34 -7.58 -15.70
CA PRO A 58 6.77 -7.33 -15.90
C PRO A 58 7.12 -6.03 -16.64
N LYS A 59 6.19 -5.51 -17.46
CA LYS A 59 6.30 -4.22 -18.11
C LYS A 59 5.43 -3.19 -17.38
N VAL A 60 6.07 -2.33 -16.60
CA VAL A 60 5.39 -1.25 -15.88
C VAL A 60 4.85 -0.24 -16.88
N SER A 61 3.63 0.24 -16.65
CA SER A 61 3.00 1.25 -17.51
C SER A 61 3.80 2.55 -17.46
N SER A 62 4.00 3.18 -18.63
CA SER A 62 4.66 4.48 -18.70
C SER A 62 3.92 5.57 -17.91
N ASP A 63 2.59 5.47 -17.79
CA ASP A 63 1.82 6.44 -17.01
C ASP A 63 2.00 6.21 -15.49
N THR A 64 2.21 4.96 -15.05
CA THR A 64 2.62 4.67 -13.67
C THR A 64 3.95 5.35 -13.37
N ILE A 65 4.95 5.18 -14.26
CA ILE A 65 6.28 5.80 -14.10
C ILE A 65 6.18 7.33 -14.09
N ARG A 66 5.43 7.93 -15.03
CA ARG A 66 5.23 9.39 -15.07
C ARG A 66 4.56 9.93 -13.80
N LEU A 67 3.62 9.18 -13.21
CA LEU A 67 3.00 9.55 -11.95
C LEU A 67 4.01 9.54 -10.80
N ILE A 68 4.83 8.49 -10.72
CA ILE A 68 5.89 8.37 -9.72
C ILE A 68 6.86 9.54 -9.86
N GLU A 69 7.45 9.75 -11.04
CA GLU A 69 8.40 10.83 -11.31
C GLU A 69 7.83 12.19 -10.92
N ALA A 70 6.64 12.54 -11.43
CA ALA A 70 6.03 13.82 -11.15
C ALA A 70 5.70 13.99 -9.66
N SER A 71 5.30 12.92 -8.96
CA SER A 71 5.02 12.98 -7.52
C SER A 71 6.29 13.22 -6.72
N LEU A 72 7.40 12.57 -7.07
CA LEU A 72 8.71 12.76 -6.44
C LEU A 72 9.25 14.17 -6.67
N ASP A 73 9.23 14.67 -7.91
CA ASP A 73 9.72 16.01 -8.27
C ASP A 73 8.94 17.11 -7.54
N THR A 74 7.63 16.91 -7.47
CA THR A 74 6.70 17.91 -6.94
C THR A 74 6.75 17.98 -5.42
N THR A 75 6.93 16.84 -4.75
CA THR A 75 6.84 16.78 -3.27
C THR A 75 8.18 16.72 -2.56
N ARG A 76 9.25 16.28 -3.26
CA ARG A 76 10.59 16.09 -2.69
C ARG A 76 10.53 15.37 -1.34
N PRO A 77 9.98 14.14 -1.29
CA PRO A 77 9.71 13.47 -0.04
C PRO A 77 11.01 13.03 0.65
N ASP A 78 10.92 12.85 1.97
CA ASP A 78 11.99 12.25 2.75
C ASP A 78 12.09 10.75 2.50
N ILE A 79 10.95 10.10 2.34
CA ILE A 79 10.81 8.67 2.08
C ILE A 79 9.58 8.40 1.20
N ALA A 80 9.69 7.41 0.31
CA ALA A 80 8.55 6.82 -0.37
C ALA A 80 8.17 5.45 0.24
N ILE A 81 6.88 5.16 0.43
CA ILE A 81 6.38 3.90 0.98
C ILE A 81 5.42 3.24 0.00
N PHE A 82 5.68 1.98 -0.35
CA PHE A 82 4.82 1.15 -1.18
C PHE A 82 3.97 0.22 -0.31
N THR A 83 2.64 0.34 -0.36
CA THR A 83 1.71 -0.33 0.60
C THR A 83 0.99 -1.53 0.01
N GLY A 84 1.75 -2.50 -0.48
CA GLY A 84 1.25 -3.74 -1.10
C GLY A 84 0.80 -3.65 -2.55
N ASN A 85 0.71 -4.83 -3.17
CA ASN A 85 0.35 -5.07 -4.57
C ASN A 85 1.20 -4.25 -5.54
N GLN A 86 2.51 -4.26 -5.37
CA GLN A 86 3.40 -3.71 -6.40
C GLN A 86 3.33 -4.57 -7.65
N ILE A 87 3.24 -5.90 -7.49
CA ILE A 87 3.28 -6.89 -8.56
C ILE A 87 1.87 -7.39 -8.86
N ALA A 88 1.45 -7.34 -10.13
CA ALA A 88 0.31 -8.14 -10.59
C ALA A 88 0.73 -9.62 -10.67
N GLY A 89 0.79 -10.30 -9.52
CA GLY A 89 1.31 -11.68 -9.47
C GLY A 89 0.49 -12.68 -10.28
N TYR A 90 -0.76 -12.34 -10.62
CA TYR A 90 -1.63 -13.11 -11.51
C TYR A 90 -1.42 -12.83 -13.01
N ASP A 91 -0.50 -11.94 -13.38
CA ASP A 91 -0.17 -11.68 -14.78
C ASP A 91 0.25 -12.97 -15.49
N THR A 92 -0.16 -13.14 -16.75
CA THR A 92 0.11 -14.36 -17.52
C THR A 92 1.60 -14.61 -17.73
N ALA A 93 2.44 -13.60 -17.60
CA ALA A 93 3.88 -13.74 -17.61
C ALA A 93 4.41 -14.62 -16.44
N TYR A 94 3.65 -14.79 -15.36
CA TYR A 94 4.00 -15.62 -14.22
C TYR A 94 3.25 -16.98 -14.20
N ALA A 95 2.56 -17.35 -15.29
CA ALA A 95 1.70 -18.53 -15.32
C ALA A 95 2.40 -19.84 -14.90
N ASP A 96 3.69 -20.01 -15.23
CA ASP A 96 4.48 -21.21 -14.90
C ASP A 96 4.72 -21.37 -13.38
N THR A 97 4.68 -20.27 -12.63
CA THR A 97 4.96 -20.23 -11.19
C THR A 97 3.80 -19.70 -10.36
N PHE A 98 2.70 -19.34 -11.00
CA PHE A 98 1.57 -18.67 -10.38
C PHE A 98 1.00 -19.44 -9.18
N ARG A 99 0.76 -18.72 -8.09
CA ARG A 99 0.16 -19.26 -6.87
C ARG A 99 -1.09 -18.48 -6.52
N LYS A 100 -2.24 -19.15 -6.62
CA LYS A 100 -3.52 -18.54 -6.27
C LYS A 100 -3.64 -18.22 -4.76
N ARG A 101 -3.18 -19.13 -3.90
CA ARG A 101 -3.19 -19.00 -2.43
C ARG A 101 -1.88 -19.53 -1.85
N ARG A 102 -1.47 -19.02 -0.68
CA ARG A 102 -0.26 -19.52 0.01
C ARG A 102 -0.34 -21.01 0.32
N TRP A 103 -1.53 -21.52 0.65
CA TRP A 103 -1.78 -22.95 0.91
C TRP A 103 -2.12 -23.79 -0.33
N SER A 104 -2.03 -23.24 -1.54
CA SER A 104 -2.22 -24.04 -2.75
C SER A 104 -1.07 -25.06 -2.88
N ASN A 105 -1.42 -26.36 -2.91
CA ASN A 105 -0.50 -27.51 -2.83
C ASN A 105 0.50 -27.68 -4.00
N GLY A 106 0.60 -26.72 -4.93
CA GLY A 106 1.48 -26.84 -6.11
C GLY A 106 2.95 -27.10 -5.73
N TRP A 107 3.39 -26.54 -4.60
CA TRP A 107 4.77 -26.64 -4.11
C TRP A 107 5.08 -27.98 -3.42
N ALA A 108 4.21 -28.44 -2.52
CA ALA A 108 4.43 -29.67 -1.77
C ALA A 108 4.48 -30.90 -2.69
N ALA A 109 3.67 -30.92 -3.76
CA ALA A 109 3.64 -32.02 -4.70
C ALA A 109 4.91 -32.10 -5.60
N VAL A 110 5.52 -30.96 -5.95
CA VAL A 110 6.73 -30.93 -6.81
C VAL A 110 8.01 -31.09 -5.98
N GLN A 111 8.08 -30.57 -4.75
CA GLN A 111 9.23 -30.82 -3.86
C GLN A 111 9.27 -32.25 -3.33
N GLN A 112 8.12 -32.89 -3.15
CA GLN A 112 8.02 -34.30 -2.75
C GLN A 112 8.04 -35.25 -3.96
N SER A 113 8.08 -34.73 -5.19
CA SER A 113 8.19 -35.52 -6.40
C SER A 113 9.57 -36.17 -6.50
N THR A 114 9.61 -37.47 -6.76
CA THR A 114 10.85 -38.19 -7.09
C THR A 114 11.31 -37.94 -8.53
N ASP A 115 10.53 -37.21 -9.35
CA ASP A 115 10.92 -36.80 -10.70
C ASP A 115 11.85 -35.57 -10.65
N ARG A 116 13.15 -35.85 -10.71
CA ARG A 116 14.22 -34.85 -10.78
C ARG A 116 14.06 -33.86 -11.93
N ARG A 117 13.58 -34.29 -13.11
CA ARG A 117 13.43 -33.40 -14.27
C ARG A 117 12.31 -32.38 -14.06
N ALA A 118 11.24 -32.77 -13.38
CA ALA A 118 10.15 -31.84 -13.03
C ALA A 118 10.61 -30.79 -12.02
N ALA A 119 11.39 -31.19 -11.02
CA ALA A 119 11.99 -30.27 -10.05
C ALA A 119 12.96 -29.28 -10.72
N GLU A 120 13.82 -29.76 -11.63
CA GLU A 120 14.75 -28.91 -12.39
C GLU A 120 14.03 -27.89 -13.28
N ARG A 121 12.95 -28.30 -13.97
CA ARG A 121 12.12 -27.36 -14.76
C ARG A 121 11.50 -26.29 -13.88
N HIS A 122 10.88 -26.68 -12.76
CA HIS A 122 10.23 -25.72 -11.86
C HIS A 122 11.23 -24.72 -11.25
N ALA A 123 12.43 -25.18 -10.89
CA ALA A 123 13.48 -24.29 -10.42
C ALA A 123 13.89 -23.27 -11.49
N ALA A 124 14.01 -23.70 -12.76
CA ALA A 124 14.27 -22.80 -13.88
C ALA A 124 13.10 -21.83 -14.14
N ASP A 125 11.85 -22.26 -13.93
CA ASP A 125 10.68 -21.39 -14.06
C ASP A 125 10.66 -20.30 -12.98
N LEU A 126 10.97 -20.67 -11.74
CA LEU A 126 11.14 -19.72 -10.63
C LEU A 126 12.26 -18.70 -10.92
N GLU A 127 13.37 -19.13 -11.50
CA GLU A 127 14.45 -18.20 -11.82
C GLU A 127 14.05 -17.19 -12.90
N ARG A 128 13.35 -17.63 -13.95
CA ARG A 128 12.76 -16.72 -14.94
C ARG A 128 11.76 -15.75 -14.30
N THR A 129 11.01 -16.20 -13.29
CA THR A 129 10.11 -15.33 -12.52
C THR A 129 10.89 -14.31 -11.70
N ARG A 130 11.99 -14.68 -11.03
CA ARG A 130 12.87 -13.74 -10.31
C ARG A 130 13.44 -12.68 -11.24
N GLU A 131 13.90 -13.06 -12.44
CA GLU A 131 14.39 -12.10 -13.44
C GLU A 131 13.31 -11.11 -13.88
N LYS A 132 12.09 -11.57 -14.14
CA LYS A 132 10.95 -10.70 -14.49
C LYS A 132 10.58 -9.75 -13.37
N VAL A 133 10.49 -10.26 -12.13
CA VAL A 133 10.18 -9.45 -10.95
C VAL A 133 11.27 -8.41 -10.70
N ARG A 134 12.54 -8.81 -10.77
CA ARG A 134 13.69 -7.89 -10.68
C ARG A 134 13.63 -6.80 -11.74
N GLY A 135 13.37 -7.15 -13.00
CA GLY A 135 13.23 -6.18 -14.10
C GLY A 135 12.04 -5.23 -13.93
N MET A 136 10.94 -5.71 -13.35
CA MET A 136 9.79 -4.88 -13.01
C MET A 136 10.11 -3.88 -11.88
N ILE A 137 10.72 -4.36 -10.79
CA ILE A 137 11.13 -3.52 -9.65
C ILE A 137 12.11 -2.45 -10.09
N ALA A 138 13.07 -2.80 -10.96
CA ALA A 138 14.03 -1.84 -11.53
C ALA A 138 13.32 -0.66 -12.23
N GLN A 139 12.23 -0.91 -12.96
CA GLN A 139 11.53 0.15 -13.70
C GLN A 139 10.91 1.20 -12.78
N PHE A 140 10.19 0.80 -11.73
CA PHE A 140 9.50 1.77 -10.86
C PHE A 140 10.39 2.33 -9.73
N THR A 141 11.51 1.68 -9.42
CA THR A 141 12.49 2.18 -8.45
C THR A 141 13.58 3.06 -9.08
N ALA A 142 13.75 3.02 -10.40
CA ALA A 142 14.69 3.90 -11.10
C ALA A 142 14.45 5.40 -10.81
N PRO A 143 13.20 5.94 -10.88
CA PRO A 143 12.95 7.34 -10.54
C PRO A 143 13.33 7.74 -9.10
N LEU A 144 13.22 6.81 -8.14
CA LEU A 144 13.61 7.01 -6.75
C LEU A 144 15.14 7.04 -6.61
N THR A 145 15.82 6.09 -7.27
CA THR A 145 17.28 5.97 -7.27
C THR A 145 17.93 7.21 -7.88
N GLU A 146 17.45 7.65 -9.05
CA GLU A 146 17.93 8.85 -9.75
C GLU A 146 17.81 10.12 -8.89
N ARG A 147 16.82 10.17 -8.00
CA ARG A 147 16.56 11.31 -7.11
C ARG A 147 17.17 11.14 -5.71
N GLY A 148 17.83 10.02 -5.43
CA GLY A 148 18.36 9.71 -4.10
C GLY A 148 17.28 9.73 -3.02
N ILE A 149 16.09 9.23 -3.32
CA ILE A 149 14.96 9.16 -2.37
C ILE A 149 14.93 7.74 -1.78
N PRO A 150 15.08 7.57 -0.45
CA PRO A 150 14.97 6.27 0.18
C PRO A 150 13.52 5.80 0.17
N TRP A 151 13.32 4.50 0.20
CA TRP A 151 12.00 3.91 0.07
C TRP A 151 11.87 2.58 0.81
N ALA A 152 10.64 2.23 1.13
CA ALA A 152 10.28 1.02 1.85
C ALA A 152 9.04 0.38 1.22
N VAL A 153 8.87 -0.94 1.38
CA VAL A 153 7.74 -1.67 0.84
C VAL A 153 7.18 -2.67 1.85
N THR A 154 5.85 -2.83 1.83
CA THR A 154 5.14 -3.96 2.41
C THR A 154 4.23 -4.62 1.36
N TYR A 155 3.61 -5.73 1.72
CA TYR A 155 2.99 -6.66 0.79
C TYR A 155 1.47 -6.63 0.81
N GLY A 156 0.89 -6.95 -0.34
CA GLY A 156 -0.51 -7.18 -0.53
C GLY A 156 -0.83 -8.60 -0.99
N ASN A 157 -2.11 -8.84 -1.22
CA ASN A 157 -2.64 -10.17 -1.53
C ASN A 157 -2.26 -10.67 -2.95
N HIS A 158 -1.70 -9.82 -3.81
CA HIS A 158 -1.30 -10.19 -5.17
C HIS A 158 0.21 -10.39 -5.34
N ASP A 159 1.07 -9.86 -4.48
CA ASP A 159 2.52 -9.87 -4.70
C ASP A 159 3.10 -11.28 -4.77
N PHE A 160 2.73 -12.13 -3.80
CA PHE A 160 3.21 -13.52 -3.74
C PHE A 160 2.69 -14.39 -4.90
N GLN A 161 1.63 -13.94 -5.58
CA GLN A 161 0.97 -14.77 -6.58
C GLN A 161 1.84 -15.04 -7.80
N CYS A 162 2.90 -14.25 -8.03
CA CYS A 162 3.90 -14.54 -9.05
C CYS A 162 4.65 -15.86 -8.81
N GLY A 163 4.61 -16.39 -7.59
CA GLY A 163 5.23 -17.66 -7.20
C GLY A 163 6.28 -17.53 -6.11
N LEU A 164 6.84 -16.33 -5.95
CA LEU A 164 7.85 -16.00 -4.94
C LEU A 164 7.17 -15.66 -3.60
N ASP A 165 7.80 -16.05 -2.49
CA ASP A 165 7.35 -15.61 -1.18
C ASP A 165 7.88 -14.22 -0.81
N ASN A 166 7.38 -13.67 0.30
CA ASN A 166 7.71 -12.31 0.71
C ASN A 166 9.20 -12.16 1.07
N ALA A 167 9.87 -13.20 1.57
CA ALA A 167 11.30 -13.14 1.88
C ALA A 167 12.16 -13.10 0.62
N GLU A 168 11.77 -13.86 -0.42
CA GLU A 168 12.37 -13.81 -1.75
C GLU A 168 12.17 -12.44 -2.41
N LEU A 169 10.96 -11.87 -2.31
CA LEU A 169 10.68 -10.53 -2.81
C LEU A 169 11.51 -9.45 -2.08
N ASP A 170 11.57 -9.51 -0.76
CA ASP A 170 12.40 -8.64 0.09
C ASP A 170 13.87 -8.68 -0.37
N ALA A 171 14.39 -9.87 -0.67
CA ALA A 171 15.76 -10.03 -1.16
C ALA A 171 15.97 -9.31 -2.50
N ILE A 172 15.02 -9.41 -3.44
CA ILE A 172 15.11 -8.70 -4.72
C ILE A 172 14.99 -7.19 -4.51
N TYR A 173 14.09 -6.70 -3.65
CA TYR A 173 13.96 -5.27 -3.37
C TYR A 173 15.25 -4.65 -2.83
N ARG A 174 15.96 -5.37 -1.95
CA ARG A 174 17.26 -4.93 -1.40
C ARG A 174 18.38 -4.83 -2.42
N GLU A 175 18.24 -5.41 -3.60
CA GLU A 175 19.24 -5.26 -4.68
C GLU A 175 19.27 -3.81 -5.23
N PHE A 176 18.23 -3.02 -4.98
CA PHE A 176 18.08 -1.67 -5.52
C PHE A 176 18.44 -0.58 -4.48
N PRO A 177 19.18 0.47 -4.88
CA PRO A 177 19.54 1.56 -3.98
C PRO A 177 18.33 2.25 -3.34
N GLY A 178 18.50 2.72 -2.11
CA GLY A 178 17.44 3.42 -1.38
C GLY A 178 16.50 2.51 -0.60
N CYS A 179 16.56 1.18 -0.80
CA CYS A 179 15.67 0.25 -0.12
C CYS A 179 15.97 0.17 1.39
N LEU A 180 14.96 0.43 2.22
CA LEU A 180 15.02 0.35 3.68
C LEU A 180 14.53 -0.98 4.25
N ASN A 181 14.03 -1.90 3.41
CA ASN A 181 13.53 -3.20 3.86
C ASN A 181 14.69 -4.01 4.49
N PRO A 182 14.56 -4.45 5.75
CA PRO A 182 15.62 -5.18 6.44
C PRO A 182 15.74 -6.62 5.94
N GLU A 183 16.88 -7.26 6.22
CA GLU A 183 17.01 -8.71 6.04
C GLU A 183 16.17 -9.45 7.09
N SER A 184 15.18 -10.20 6.61
CA SER A 184 14.15 -10.84 7.44
C SER A 184 14.53 -12.21 8.01
N THR A 185 15.54 -12.88 7.45
CA THR A 185 16.01 -14.23 7.86
C THR A 185 16.74 -14.26 9.20
N ALA A 186 17.19 -13.11 9.70
CA ALA A 186 17.87 -12.94 11.00
C ALA A 186 17.17 -11.89 11.90
N ALA A 187 15.94 -11.49 11.55
CA ALA A 187 15.21 -10.44 12.23
C ALA A 187 14.79 -10.86 13.65
N SER A 188 15.06 -9.97 14.60
CA SER A 188 14.59 -10.03 15.98
C SER A 188 14.15 -8.61 16.35
N MET A 189 12.95 -8.51 16.93
CA MET A 189 12.33 -7.24 17.30
C MET A 189 13.18 -6.41 18.29
N ASP A 190 14.10 -7.07 19.00
CA ASP A 190 15.02 -6.48 20.00
C ASP A 190 16.35 -5.99 19.43
N HIS A 191 16.62 -6.27 18.16
CA HIS A 191 17.93 -6.03 17.56
C HIS A 191 17.77 -5.07 16.38
N PRO A 192 17.67 -3.75 16.65
CA PRO A 192 17.62 -2.77 15.59
C PRO A 192 18.97 -2.74 14.85
N ARG A 193 18.92 -2.47 13.54
CA ARG A 193 20.11 -2.55 12.66
C ARG A 193 20.14 -1.38 11.70
N THR A 194 21.35 -0.99 11.28
CA THR A 194 21.51 -0.08 10.15
C THR A 194 21.36 -0.82 8.83
N MET A 195 20.99 -0.09 7.78
CA MET A 195 20.82 -0.62 6.42
C MET A 195 21.77 0.10 5.46
N PRO A 196 23.05 -0.29 5.37
CA PRO A 196 24.02 0.42 4.53
C PRO A 196 23.60 0.56 3.06
N GLY A 197 22.90 -0.44 2.50
CA GLY A 197 22.38 -0.41 1.13
C GLY A 197 21.27 0.62 0.88
N SER A 198 20.65 1.17 1.93
CA SER A 198 19.59 2.17 1.80
C SER A 198 20.12 3.57 1.48
N GLY A 199 21.43 3.81 1.62
CA GLY A 199 22.00 5.16 1.56
C GLY A 199 21.75 6.00 2.82
N LEU A 200 20.96 5.51 3.78
CA LEU A 200 20.80 6.11 5.10
C LEU A 200 21.72 5.40 6.10
N LEU A 201 22.98 5.83 6.15
CA LEU A 201 24.05 5.17 6.91
C LEU A 201 23.77 5.04 8.41
N ASP A 202 23.01 5.99 8.96
CA ASP A 202 22.75 6.10 10.39
C ASP A 202 21.29 5.78 10.75
N GLN A 203 20.48 5.38 9.77
CA GLN A 203 19.10 5.00 10.01
C GLN A 203 19.05 3.64 10.71
N MET A 204 18.41 3.63 11.89
CA MET A 204 18.03 2.38 12.56
C MET A 204 16.73 1.84 11.97
N VAL A 205 16.66 0.52 11.79
CA VAL A 205 15.46 -0.22 11.40
C VAL A 205 15.17 -1.27 12.46
N TYR A 206 13.90 -1.42 12.86
CA TYR A 206 13.44 -2.43 13.82
C TYR A 206 12.70 -3.54 13.05
N PRO A 207 13.40 -4.63 12.66
CA PRO A 207 12.82 -5.66 11.82
C PRO A 207 11.97 -6.66 12.62
N CYS A 208 10.87 -7.14 12.05
CA CYS A 208 10.08 -8.24 12.60
C CYS A 208 10.10 -9.46 11.67
N GLU A 209 9.56 -9.31 10.47
CA GLU A 209 9.45 -10.35 9.44
C GLU A 209 9.36 -9.69 8.06
N PRO A 210 9.37 -10.42 6.92
CA PRO A 210 9.35 -9.80 5.61
C PRO A 210 8.22 -8.77 5.46
N GLY A 211 8.55 -7.55 5.05
CA GLY A 211 7.58 -6.46 4.89
C GLY A 211 6.97 -5.90 6.20
N THR A 212 7.45 -6.34 7.37
CA THR A 212 7.01 -5.86 8.69
C THR A 212 8.18 -5.34 9.51
N PHE A 213 8.24 -4.02 9.71
CA PHE A 213 9.32 -3.34 10.43
C PHE A 213 8.95 -1.91 10.79
N ALA A 214 9.73 -1.29 11.67
CA ALA A 214 9.54 0.10 12.07
C ALA A 214 10.78 0.96 11.81
N LEU A 215 10.54 2.22 11.48
CA LEU A 215 11.53 3.25 11.16
C LEU A 215 11.29 4.47 12.07
N PRO A 216 12.17 4.76 13.05
CA PRO A 216 12.11 6.00 13.80
C PRO A 216 12.44 7.20 12.91
N VAL A 217 11.73 8.31 13.12
CA VAL A 217 12.03 9.63 12.54
C VAL A 217 12.48 10.55 13.66
N SER A 218 13.69 11.09 13.57
CA SER A 218 14.23 11.95 14.61
C SER A 218 13.86 13.42 14.44
N ASP A 219 13.95 14.18 15.54
CA ASP A 219 13.88 15.64 15.53
C ASP A 219 15.02 16.29 14.74
N VAL A 220 14.93 17.61 14.60
CA VAL A 220 15.86 18.43 13.79
C VAL A 220 17.32 18.28 14.23
N ASP A 221 17.55 18.08 15.53
CA ASP A 221 18.90 18.00 16.11
C ASP A 221 19.38 16.54 16.33
N HIS A 222 18.59 15.55 15.90
CA HIS A 222 18.85 14.12 16.09
C HIS A 222 19.11 13.75 17.57
N THR A 223 18.30 14.31 18.48
CA THR A 223 18.37 14.07 19.92
C THR A 223 17.33 13.06 20.41
N HIS A 224 16.18 12.95 19.74
CA HIS A 224 15.11 12.02 20.10
C HIS A 224 14.23 11.65 18.90
N THR A 225 13.43 10.59 19.05
CA THR A 225 12.41 10.18 18.08
C THR A 225 11.16 11.05 18.24
N VAL A 226 10.61 11.55 17.13
CA VAL A 226 9.40 12.38 17.09
C VAL A 226 8.18 11.58 16.65
N LEU A 227 8.37 10.60 15.76
CA LEU A 227 7.33 9.64 15.38
C LEU A 227 7.97 8.37 14.79
N GLY A 228 7.21 7.28 14.76
CA GLY A 228 7.55 6.07 14.02
C GLY A 228 6.79 5.94 12.71
N LEU A 229 7.43 5.38 11.68
CA LEU A 229 6.77 4.82 10.51
C LEU A 229 6.80 3.31 10.63
N VAL A 230 5.64 2.66 10.64
CA VAL A 230 5.53 1.20 10.79
C VAL A 230 4.96 0.64 9.51
N LEU A 231 5.67 -0.31 8.91
CA LEU A 231 5.18 -1.10 7.79
C LEU A 231 4.75 -2.47 8.33
N LEU A 232 3.59 -2.96 7.90
CA LEU A 232 3.03 -4.23 8.31
C LEU A 232 2.54 -5.02 7.10
N ASP A 233 3.00 -6.26 6.98
CA ASP A 233 2.37 -7.25 6.13
C ASP A 233 1.02 -7.63 6.76
N SER A 234 -0.05 -7.02 6.27
CA SER A 234 -1.42 -7.22 6.75
C SER A 234 -2.00 -8.60 6.43
N GLY A 235 -1.22 -9.46 5.77
CA GLY A 235 -1.66 -10.75 5.27
C GLY A 235 -2.33 -10.65 3.90
N ASP A 236 -2.91 -11.78 3.46
CA ASP A 236 -3.54 -11.92 2.16
C ASP A 236 -4.98 -12.46 2.24
N TYR A 237 -5.19 -13.74 1.94
CA TYR A 237 -6.47 -14.40 1.87
C TYR A 237 -6.70 -15.26 3.11
N ALA A 238 -7.95 -15.31 3.59
CA ALA A 238 -8.33 -16.24 4.64
C ALA A 238 -8.78 -17.59 4.06
N ARG A 239 -8.51 -18.68 4.80
CA ARG A 239 -8.97 -20.04 4.42
C ARG A 239 -10.50 -20.17 4.41
N SER A 240 -11.18 -19.35 5.21
CA SER A 240 -12.64 -19.19 5.23
C SER A 240 -13.19 -18.45 4.00
N GLY A 241 -12.32 -17.97 3.10
CA GLY A 241 -12.65 -17.02 2.03
C GLY A 241 -12.45 -15.58 2.49
N GLY A 242 -12.37 -14.64 1.54
CA GLY A 242 -12.11 -13.22 1.81
C GLY A 242 -10.65 -12.97 2.22
N TYR A 243 -10.43 -11.92 3.01
CA TYR A 243 -9.10 -11.46 3.40
C TYR A 243 -8.70 -11.90 4.80
N GLY A 244 -7.40 -12.10 4.98
CA GLY A 244 -6.76 -12.55 6.21
C GLY A 244 -6.46 -11.41 7.18
N ALA A 245 -5.55 -11.70 8.10
CA ALA A 245 -5.04 -10.79 9.11
C ALA A 245 -3.51 -10.87 9.15
N PRO A 246 -2.84 -9.92 9.81
CA PRO A 246 -1.41 -10.03 10.10
C PRO A 246 -1.06 -11.33 10.82
N SER A 247 0.20 -11.74 10.70
CA SER A 247 0.70 -12.90 11.43
C SER A 247 0.69 -12.64 12.95
N GLY A 248 0.78 -13.71 13.76
CA GLY A 248 0.93 -13.57 15.21
C GLY A 248 2.19 -12.77 15.60
N LYS A 249 3.28 -12.87 14.82
CA LYS A 249 4.49 -12.05 15.02
C LYS A 249 4.23 -10.59 14.67
N GLY A 250 3.46 -10.31 13.62
CA GLY A 250 3.01 -8.97 13.27
C GLY A 250 2.23 -8.32 14.42
N PHE A 251 1.27 -9.05 15.01
CA PHE A 251 0.53 -8.58 16.19
C PHE A 251 1.42 -8.32 17.40
N GLU A 252 2.34 -9.25 17.71
CA GLU A 252 3.30 -9.06 18.81
C GLU A 252 4.17 -7.82 18.55
N PHE A 253 4.66 -7.64 17.32
CA PHE A 253 5.45 -6.49 16.94
C PHE A 253 4.70 -5.18 17.13
N LEU A 254 3.45 -5.07 16.65
CA LEU A 254 2.63 -3.87 16.86
C LEU A 254 2.46 -3.55 18.36
N ARG A 255 2.36 -4.57 19.21
CA ARG A 255 2.26 -4.37 20.66
C ARG A 255 3.53 -3.77 21.26
N ARG A 256 4.70 -4.11 20.70
CA ARG A 256 6.02 -3.75 21.21
C ARG A 256 6.56 -2.44 20.66
N VAL A 257 6.21 -2.06 19.43
CA VAL A 257 6.70 -0.83 18.77
C VAL A 257 6.63 0.42 19.66
N PRO A 258 5.55 0.69 20.41
CA PRO A 258 5.48 1.91 21.23
C PRO A 258 6.55 1.96 22.32
N GLU A 259 6.91 0.81 22.90
CA GLU A 259 8.01 0.69 23.86
C GLU A 259 9.38 0.77 23.15
N LEU A 260 9.50 0.17 21.97
CA LEU A 260 10.76 0.16 21.20
C LEU A 260 11.16 1.55 20.69
N LEU A 261 10.19 2.35 20.25
CA LEU A 261 10.43 3.69 19.70
C LEU A 261 10.26 4.79 20.74
N GLY A 262 9.53 4.52 21.83
CA GLY A 262 9.22 5.52 22.86
C GLY A 262 8.26 6.62 22.41
N GLU A 263 7.61 6.49 21.25
CA GLU A 263 6.79 7.52 20.63
C GLU A 263 5.66 6.93 19.76
N GLN A 264 4.65 7.73 19.40
CA GLN A 264 3.56 7.25 18.55
C GLN A 264 3.99 7.04 17.09
N SER A 265 3.27 6.17 16.40
CA SER A 265 3.59 5.75 15.03
C SER A 265 2.40 5.88 14.07
N MET A 266 2.74 6.07 12.78
CA MET A 266 1.82 5.87 11.67
C MET A 266 2.03 4.48 11.06
N LEU A 267 0.94 3.73 10.92
CA LEU A 267 0.93 2.38 10.36
C LEU A 267 0.60 2.41 8.86
N PHE A 268 1.42 1.74 8.07
CA PHE A 268 1.29 1.56 6.62
C PHE A 268 1.09 0.07 6.35
N GLN A 269 -0.04 -0.28 5.75
CA GLN A 269 -0.34 -1.67 5.38
C GLN A 269 -1.17 -1.74 4.11
N HIS A 270 -1.45 -2.95 3.65
CA HIS A 270 -2.20 -3.12 2.42
C HIS A 270 -3.72 -3.17 2.65
N LEU A 271 -4.18 -4.07 3.53
CA LEU A 271 -5.60 -4.37 3.74
C LEU A 271 -6.24 -3.40 4.75
N ALA A 272 -7.48 -3.00 4.44
CA ALA A 272 -8.32 -2.20 5.33
C ALA A 272 -8.78 -2.98 6.56
N LEU A 273 -8.91 -2.27 7.68
CA LEU A 273 -9.55 -2.79 8.89
C LEU A 273 -11.07 -2.71 8.78
N PRO A 274 -11.84 -3.59 9.44
CA PRO A 274 -13.30 -3.48 9.49
C PRO A 274 -13.79 -2.10 9.94
N GLN A 275 -13.05 -1.42 10.82
CA GLN A 275 -13.36 -0.08 11.33
C GLN A 275 -13.35 1.03 10.29
N TYR A 276 -12.86 0.78 9.07
CA TYR A 276 -13.05 1.73 7.97
C TYR A 276 -14.55 1.92 7.65
N TYR A 277 -15.40 0.91 7.90
CA TYR A 277 -16.85 1.05 7.80
C TYR A 277 -17.45 2.00 8.85
N ASP A 278 -16.78 2.24 9.98
CA ASP A 278 -17.25 3.20 11.00
C ASP A 278 -17.11 4.67 10.56
N LEU A 279 -16.38 4.92 9.46
CA LEU A 279 -16.35 6.21 8.76
C LEU A 279 -17.49 6.36 7.73
N LEU A 280 -18.31 5.33 7.57
CA LEU A 280 -19.41 5.33 6.62
C LEU A 280 -20.75 5.43 7.34
N ARG A 281 -21.77 5.87 6.61
CA ARG A 281 -23.17 5.86 7.03
C ARG A 281 -23.97 4.97 6.11
N GLU A 282 -24.74 4.05 6.70
CA GLU A 282 -25.65 3.20 5.95
C GLU A 282 -26.80 4.02 5.35
N VAL A 283 -27.18 3.69 4.11
CA VAL A 283 -28.23 4.34 3.33
C VAL A 283 -29.03 3.31 2.53
N PRO A 284 -30.26 3.65 2.10
CA PRO A 284 -30.96 2.86 1.09
C PRO A 284 -30.13 2.73 -0.19
N ALA A 285 -30.21 1.57 -0.86
CA ALA A 285 -29.44 1.29 -2.07
C ALA A 285 -29.70 2.25 -3.25
N ASN A 286 -30.84 2.95 -3.25
CA ASN A 286 -31.20 3.95 -4.26
C ASN A 286 -30.77 5.38 -3.89
N ALA A 287 -30.10 5.58 -2.75
CA ALA A 287 -29.56 6.89 -2.39
C ALA A 287 -28.45 7.31 -3.36
N ALA A 288 -28.29 8.61 -3.56
CA ALA A 288 -27.21 9.14 -4.39
C ALA A 288 -25.84 8.71 -3.83
N ASN A 289 -24.95 8.26 -4.72
CA ASN A 289 -23.61 7.78 -4.38
C ASN A 289 -23.56 6.57 -3.42
N ALA A 290 -24.68 5.86 -3.24
CA ALA A 290 -24.70 4.64 -2.44
C ALA A 290 -23.77 3.58 -3.05
N ILE A 291 -22.86 3.05 -2.23
CA ILE A 291 -21.92 1.99 -2.58
C ILE A 291 -22.24 0.75 -1.74
N GLN A 292 -22.40 -0.39 -2.39
CA GLN A 292 -22.65 -1.66 -1.69
C GLN A 292 -21.41 -2.08 -0.88
N GLY A 293 -21.62 -2.52 0.35
CA GLY A 293 -20.56 -3.12 1.15
C GLY A 293 -20.16 -4.50 0.63
N TYR A 294 -18.97 -4.96 1.02
CA TYR A 294 -18.47 -6.28 0.64
C TYR A 294 -18.56 -7.26 1.81
N ARG A 295 -18.75 -8.53 1.47
CA ARG A 295 -18.58 -9.67 2.38
C ARG A 295 -19.42 -9.56 3.66
N ALA A 296 -18.80 -9.28 4.81
CA ALA A 296 -19.51 -9.12 6.08
C ALA A 296 -20.52 -7.97 6.07
N PHE A 297 -20.37 -7.02 5.14
CA PHE A 297 -21.20 -5.84 4.93
C PHE A 297 -22.02 -5.92 3.63
N ASP A 298 -22.06 -7.09 2.99
CA ASP A 298 -22.87 -7.34 1.79
C ASP A 298 -24.37 -7.19 2.09
N GLY A 299 -25.14 -6.72 1.11
CA GLY A 299 -26.58 -6.43 1.26
C GLY A 299 -26.88 -5.07 1.90
N HIS A 300 -25.87 -4.36 2.40
CA HIS A 300 -25.98 -2.99 2.91
C HIS A 300 -25.33 -2.01 1.92
N SER A 301 -25.80 -0.76 1.91
CA SER A 301 -25.26 0.31 1.08
C SER A 301 -24.82 1.49 1.92
N TYR A 302 -23.75 2.15 1.51
CA TYR A 302 -23.05 3.13 2.33
C TYR A 302 -22.68 4.38 1.52
N VAL A 303 -22.59 5.49 2.24
CA VAL A 303 -21.91 6.73 1.80
C VAL A 303 -20.88 7.12 2.86
N LEU A 304 -19.93 8.00 2.52
CA LEU A 304 -19.06 8.59 3.55
C LEU A 304 -19.90 9.35 4.58
N ASP A 305 -19.53 9.22 5.85
CA ASP A 305 -20.04 10.07 6.91
C ASP A 305 -19.23 11.38 6.94
N GLU A 306 -19.76 12.43 6.31
CA GLU A 306 -19.10 13.74 6.22
C GLU A 306 -18.79 14.37 7.60
N THR A 307 -19.39 13.89 8.68
CA THR A 307 -19.06 14.33 10.04
C THR A 307 -17.79 13.70 10.60
N LYS A 308 -17.30 12.62 9.96
CA LYS A 308 -16.11 11.85 10.37
C LYS A 308 -14.99 11.89 9.34
N THR A 309 -15.27 12.34 8.12
CA THR A 309 -14.32 12.33 7.00
C THR A 309 -13.96 13.72 6.52
N GLU A 310 -12.71 13.89 6.08
CA GLU A 310 -12.18 15.16 5.62
C GLU A 310 -12.77 15.59 4.25
N PRO A 311 -12.93 16.90 4.01
CA PRO A 311 -13.35 17.42 2.71
C PRO A 311 -12.49 16.92 1.55
N GLY A 312 -13.13 16.59 0.42
CA GLY A 312 -12.46 16.03 -0.76
C GLY A 312 -12.27 14.51 -0.71
N SER A 313 -12.63 13.85 0.39
CA SER A 313 -12.74 12.40 0.49
C SER A 313 -13.80 11.84 -0.45
N TYR A 314 -13.57 10.64 -1.00
CA TYR A 314 -14.56 9.91 -1.79
C TYR A 314 -14.49 8.39 -1.57
N LEU A 315 -15.67 7.76 -1.57
CA LEU A 315 -15.87 6.32 -1.57
C LEU A 315 -16.20 5.88 -3.00
N GLY A 316 -15.28 5.15 -3.64
CA GLY A 316 -15.42 4.70 -5.02
C GLY A 316 -15.85 3.24 -5.17
N GLU A 317 -15.68 2.44 -4.11
CA GLU A 317 -16.08 1.04 -4.03
C GLU A 317 -16.24 0.58 -2.57
N GLY A 318 -16.81 -0.61 -2.36
CA GLY A 318 -16.95 -1.19 -1.02
C GLY A 318 -15.58 -1.38 -0.38
N ILE A 319 -15.52 -1.41 0.95
CA ILE A 319 -14.25 -1.62 1.64
C ILE A 319 -13.96 -3.12 1.73
N SER A 320 -12.87 -3.54 1.12
CA SER A 320 -12.41 -4.93 1.10
C SER A 320 -11.55 -5.20 2.33
N CYS A 321 -12.21 -5.48 3.46
CA CYS A 321 -11.57 -5.84 4.73
C CYS A 321 -11.80 -7.31 5.09
N SER A 322 -11.18 -7.77 6.18
CA SER A 322 -11.43 -9.10 6.73
C SER A 322 -12.87 -9.25 7.24
N ASP A 323 -13.47 -10.44 7.07
CA ASP A 323 -14.84 -10.71 7.57
C ASP A 323 -14.95 -10.69 9.10
N HIS A 324 -13.82 -10.90 9.77
CA HIS A 324 -13.72 -10.90 11.22
C HIS A 324 -12.83 -9.75 11.66
N ASP A 325 -13.20 -9.10 12.75
CA ASP A 325 -12.29 -8.23 13.48
C ASP A 325 -11.35 -9.09 14.32
N TYR A 326 -10.06 -9.08 13.98
CA TYR A 326 -9.02 -9.84 14.68
C TYR A 326 -8.40 -9.07 15.86
N GLY A 327 -8.94 -7.89 16.19
CA GLY A 327 -8.50 -7.09 17.33
C GLY A 327 -7.32 -6.17 17.02
N GLU A 328 -6.96 -5.99 15.74
CA GLU A 328 -5.86 -5.10 15.34
C GLU A 328 -6.16 -3.65 15.74
N PHE A 329 -7.33 -3.12 15.38
CA PHE A 329 -7.72 -1.77 15.79
C PHE A 329 -7.81 -1.60 17.31
N ALA A 330 -8.28 -2.63 18.02
CA ALA A 330 -8.30 -2.62 19.48
C ALA A 330 -6.89 -2.52 20.06
N LEU A 331 -5.93 -3.30 19.53
CA LEU A 331 -4.52 -3.23 19.91
C LEU A 331 -3.93 -1.84 19.67
N LEU A 332 -4.17 -1.24 18.51
CA LEU A 332 -3.66 0.09 18.18
C LEU A 332 -4.14 1.14 19.20
N LYS A 333 -5.40 1.05 19.64
CA LYS A 333 -5.96 1.93 20.68
C LYS A 333 -5.45 1.62 22.08
N GLU A 334 -5.41 0.34 22.47
CA GLU A 334 -5.02 -0.09 23.81
C GLU A 334 -3.57 0.31 24.13
N THR A 335 -2.68 0.15 23.15
CA THR A 335 -1.27 0.55 23.28
C THR A 335 -1.09 2.06 23.29
N ARG A 336 -2.07 2.83 22.78
CA ARG A 336 -1.99 4.28 22.55
C ARG A 336 -0.78 4.71 21.71
N GLY A 337 -0.16 3.75 21.01
CA GLY A 337 1.09 3.97 20.28
C GLY A 337 0.90 4.33 18.82
N TYR A 338 -0.34 4.48 18.35
CA TYR A 338 -0.65 4.71 16.94
C TYR A 338 -1.67 5.81 16.77
N PHE A 339 -1.37 6.75 15.87
CA PHE A 339 -2.26 7.87 15.56
C PHE A 339 -2.91 7.75 14.18
N ALA A 340 -2.36 6.91 13.29
CA ALA A 340 -2.88 6.74 11.94
C ALA A 340 -2.65 5.33 11.39
N VAL A 341 -3.59 4.86 10.56
CA VAL A 341 -3.46 3.68 9.70
C VAL A 341 -3.77 4.11 8.27
N THR A 342 -2.86 3.81 7.34
CA THR A 342 -3.09 4.04 5.91
C THR A 342 -2.98 2.75 5.12
N VAL A 343 -3.91 2.60 4.18
CA VAL A 343 -4.11 1.38 3.39
C VAL A 343 -4.21 1.67 1.90
N GLY A 344 -3.96 0.63 1.10
CA GLY A 344 -4.25 0.59 -0.32
C GLY A 344 -5.42 -0.35 -0.57
N HIS A 345 -5.21 -1.32 -1.47
CA HIS A 345 -6.08 -2.47 -1.76
C HIS A 345 -7.38 -2.14 -2.48
N ASP A 346 -8.18 -1.23 -1.94
CA ASP A 346 -9.36 -0.70 -2.61
C ASP A 346 -8.95 0.44 -3.54
N HIS A 347 -8.66 0.08 -4.78
CA HIS A 347 -8.11 0.95 -5.82
C HIS A 347 -8.87 2.28 -6.02
N ARG A 348 -10.19 2.29 -5.77
CA ARG A 348 -11.06 3.44 -6.04
C ARG A 348 -11.38 4.28 -4.80
N ASN A 349 -10.87 3.92 -3.64
CA ASN A 349 -11.14 4.64 -2.41
C ASN A 349 -10.07 5.69 -2.13
N GLY A 350 -10.50 6.92 -1.87
CA GLY A 350 -9.62 8.06 -1.64
C GLY A 350 -10.16 8.94 -0.54
N PHE A 351 -10.18 8.44 0.69
CA PHE A 351 -10.76 9.14 1.84
C PHE A 351 -9.84 9.15 3.05
N VAL A 352 -10.09 10.11 3.93
CA VAL A 352 -9.43 10.29 5.22
C VAL A 352 -10.54 10.53 6.23
N GLY A 353 -10.51 9.84 7.36
CA GLY A 353 -11.41 10.12 8.46
C GLY A 353 -10.81 9.74 9.79
N THR A 354 -11.47 10.16 10.87
CA THR A 354 -11.00 9.88 12.23
C THR A 354 -12.03 9.01 12.95
N HIS A 355 -11.56 7.90 13.51
CA HIS A 355 -12.37 7.03 14.35
C HIS A 355 -11.64 6.77 15.67
N ASN A 356 -12.27 7.12 16.80
CA ASN A 356 -11.71 6.91 18.14
C ASN A 356 -10.27 7.44 18.33
N GLY A 357 -9.96 8.61 17.76
CA GLY A 357 -8.65 9.25 17.85
C GLY A 357 -7.57 8.67 16.93
N VAL A 358 -7.92 7.72 16.06
CA VAL A 358 -7.02 7.18 15.03
C VAL A 358 -7.49 7.65 13.66
N MET A 359 -6.58 8.22 12.89
CA MET A 359 -6.81 8.58 11.50
C MET A 359 -6.80 7.32 10.62
N LEU A 360 -7.86 7.07 9.87
CA LEU A 360 -7.95 5.97 8.91
C LEU A 360 -7.94 6.55 7.49
N VAL A 361 -6.99 6.09 6.68
CA VAL A 361 -6.72 6.66 5.35
C VAL A 361 -6.78 5.56 4.30
N ALA A 362 -7.62 5.75 3.28
CA ALA A 362 -7.64 4.93 2.08
C ALA A 362 -6.96 5.70 0.93
N THR A 363 -6.03 5.04 0.25
CA THR A 363 -5.26 5.60 -0.86
C THR A 363 -5.59 4.84 -2.15
N PRO A 364 -6.02 5.55 -3.22
CA PRO A 364 -6.34 4.89 -4.47
C PRO A 364 -5.08 4.35 -5.13
N THR A 365 -5.27 3.44 -6.07
CA THR A 365 -4.17 2.89 -6.88
C THR A 365 -3.43 3.99 -7.66
N CYS A 366 -2.10 3.90 -7.66
CA CYS A 366 -1.22 4.69 -8.53
C CYS A 366 -0.91 3.98 -9.87
N GLY A 367 -1.22 2.68 -9.95
CA GLY A 367 -0.96 1.82 -11.10
C GLY A 367 -1.95 2.00 -12.26
N PHE A 368 -1.54 1.57 -13.45
CA PHE A 368 -2.34 1.66 -14.68
C PHE A 368 -2.60 0.30 -15.36
N GLY A 369 -2.04 -0.79 -14.83
CA GLY A 369 -2.21 -2.17 -15.31
C GLY A 369 -3.42 -2.89 -14.72
N SER A 370 -4.02 -2.35 -13.66
CA SER A 370 -5.19 -2.92 -12.97
C SER A 370 -6.43 -2.02 -13.04
N TYR A 371 -7.56 -2.53 -12.54
CA TYR A 371 -8.78 -1.73 -12.37
C TYR A 371 -8.56 -0.54 -11.44
N GLY A 372 -9.47 0.42 -11.43
CA GLY A 372 -9.36 1.57 -10.54
C GLY A 372 -10.13 2.77 -11.04
N PRO A 373 -9.86 3.98 -10.50
CA PRO A 373 -10.54 5.17 -10.94
C PRO A 373 -10.17 5.50 -12.40
N VAL A 374 -10.90 6.45 -12.99
CA VAL A 374 -10.54 6.97 -14.32
C VAL A 374 -9.05 7.37 -14.33
N PRO A 375 -8.33 7.19 -15.45
CA PRO A 375 -6.89 7.42 -15.53
C PRO A 375 -6.38 8.74 -14.89
N GLU A 376 -7.13 9.84 -15.03
CA GLU A 376 -6.81 11.15 -14.47
C GLU A 376 -6.87 11.19 -12.93
N LYS A 377 -7.57 10.25 -12.31
CA LYS A 377 -7.80 10.12 -10.87
C LYS A 377 -6.93 9.05 -10.21
N ARG A 378 -6.06 8.37 -10.96
CA ARG A 378 -4.96 7.57 -10.38
C ARG A 378 -4.05 8.52 -9.60
N ALA A 379 -3.62 8.14 -8.40
CA ALA A 379 -2.92 9.07 -7.53
C ALA A 379 -1.90 8.41 -6.61
N ALA A 380 -0.91 9.17 -6.20
CA ALA A 380 -0.12 8.92 -4.99
C ALA A 380 -0.70 9.75 -3.83
N ARG A 381 -0.34 9.45 -2.58
CA ARG A 381 -0.73 10.25 -1.41
C ARG A 381 0.48 10.82 -0.70
N LEU A 382 0.49 12.14 -0.52
CA LEU A 382 1.47 12.84 0.31
C LEU A 382 0.96 12.91 1.75
N PHE A 383 1.87 12.71 2.70
CA PHE A 383 1.75 13.11 4.10
C PHE A 383 2.87 14.10 4.42
N GLU A 384 2.53 15.32 4.80
CA GLU A 384 3.46 16.34 5.27
C GLU A 384 3.25 16.53 6.78
N PHE A 385 4.29 16.21 7.54
CA PHE A 385 4.34 16.35 8.99
C PHE A 385 4.94 17.70 9.37
N ASP A 386 4.48 18.25 10.49
CA ASP A 386 5.06 19.43 11.15
C ASP A 386 5.49 19.00 12.55
N ILE A 387 6.74 19.26 12.93
CA ILE A 387 7.29 18.82 14.21
C ILE A 387 6.51 19.35 15.43
N ARG A 388 5.75 20.44 15.28
CA ARG A 388 4.91 20.99 16.37
C ARG A 388 3.61 20.21 16.57
N HIS A 389 3.15 19.51 15.54
CA HIS A 389 1.95 18.67 15.54
C HIS A 389 2.24 17.36 14.78
N PRO A 390 3.18 16.53 15.26
CA PRO A 390 3.74 15.42 14.49
C PRO A 390 2.74 14.29 14.24
N HIS A 391 1.63 14.26 14.97
CA HIS A 391 0.58 13.23 14.85
C HIS A 391 -0.65 13.71 14.07
N GLU A 392 -0.59 14.92 13.50
CA GLU A 392 -1.66 15.53 12.70
C GLU A 392 -1.14 15.89 11.29
N PRO A 393 -0.68 14.91 10.48
CA PRO A 393 -0.12 15.20 9.17
C PRO A 393 -1.16 15.81 8.24
N ARG A 394 -0.72 16.77 7.43
CA ARG A 394 -1.50 17.22 6.27
C ARG A 394 -1.38 16.19 5.18
N THR A 395 -2.50 15.76 4.60
CA THR A 395 -2.50 14.80 3.50
C THR A 395 -3.11 15.34 2.22
N GLN A 396 -2.59 14.90 1.08
CA GLN A 396 -3.04 15.31 -0.24
C GLN A 396 -2.95 14.15 -1.23
N LEU A 397 -4.00 13.96 -2.04
CA LEU A 397 -3.93 13.12 -3.23
C LEU A 397 -3.25 13.87 -4.38
N LEU A 398 -2.25 13.24 -4.97
CA LEU A 398 -1.51 13.70 -6.13
C LEU A 398 -2.07 13.04 -7.38
N GLU A 399 -3.21 13.55 -7.86
CA GLU A 399 -3.92 12.96 -8.99
C GLU A 399 -3.18 13.19 -10.33
N PHE A 400 -3.08 12.14 -11.13
CA PHE A 400 -2.39 12.13 -12.43
C PHE A 400 -2.83 13.27 -13.33
N GLY A 401 -4.14 13.50 -13.46
CA GLY A 401 -4.69 14.52 -14.36
C GLY A 401 -4.26 15.94 -13.98
N SER A 402 -4.14 16.21 -12.68
CA SER A 402 -3.73 17.52 -12.17
C SER A 402 -2.21 17.69 -12.16
N LEU A 403 -1.48 16.59 -11.95
CA LEU A 403 -0.04 16.61 -11.74
C LEU A 403 0.76 16.40 -13.04
N VAL A 404 0.34 15.44 -13.85
CA VAL A 404 1.03 14.98 -15.06
C VAL A 404 0.33 15.48 -16.34
N GLY A 405 -0.99 15.66 -16.29
CA GLY A 405 -1.81 16.06 -17.43
C GLY A 405 -2.50 14.87 -18.10
N LYS A 406 -2.45 14.78 -19.42
CA LYS A 406 -3.22 13.75 -20.15
C LYS A 406 -2.55 12.37 -20.08
N PRO A 407 -3.30 11.31 -19.72
CA PRO A 407 -2.80 9.94 -19.71
C PRO A 407 -2.67 9.40 -21.14
N ASN A 408 -1.69 8.52 -21.35
CA ASN A 408 -1.53 7.78 -22.61
C ASN A 408 -2.54 6.63 -22.68
N SER A 409 -2.84 6.00 -21.55
CA SER A 409 -3.85 4.97 -21.44
C SER A 409 -5.26 5.55 -21.44
N LYS A 410 -6.10 5.09 -22.38
CA LYS A 410 -7.56 5.35 -22.37
C LYS A 410 -8.33 4.27 -21.60
N LYS A 411 -7.65 3.29 -21.00
CA LYS A 411 -8.30 2.15 -20.34
C LYS A 411 -8.77 2.56 -18.95
N ALA A 412 -10.04 2.96 -18.83
CA ALA A 412 -10.75 2.84 -17.56
C ALA A 412 -11.10 1.35 -17.38
N TYR A 413 -10.30 0.60 -16.63
CA TYR A 413 -10.73 -0.73 -16.20
C TYR A 413 -11.76 -0.54 -15.08
N ALA A 414 -13.04 -0.54 -15.45
CA ALA A 414 -14.10 -0.73 -14.49
C ALA A 414 -14.13 -2.21 -14.10
N TYR A 415 -13.94 -2.52 -12.81
CA TYR A 415 -14.34 -3.82 -12.30
C TYR A 415 -15.86 -3.92 -12.47
N GLY A 416 -16.30 -4.85 -13.32
CA GLY A 416 -17.68 -4.90 -13.80
C GLY A 416 -18.64 -5.31 -12.70
N MET A 417 -19.29 -4.33 -12.06
CA MET A 417 -20.56 -4.57 -11.33
C MET A 417 -21.73 -4.95 -12.28
N THR A 418 -21.50 -4.97 -13.61
CA THR A 418 -22.54 -5.23 -14.62
C THR A 418 -22.30 -6.45 -15.50
N SER A 419 -21.26 -7.26 -15.26
CA SER A 419 -21.13 -8.57 -15.93
C SER A 419 -21.51 -9.70 -14.98
N VAL A 420 -22.80 -10.04 -14.95
CA VAL A 420 -23.26 -11.34 -14.45
C VAL A 420 -22.61 -12.42 -15.31
N LYS A 421 -21.52 -13.00 -14.82
CA LYS A 421 -21.17 -14.39 -15.11
C LYS A 421 -21.49 -15.18 -13.84
N PRO A 422 -22.41 -16.15 -13.88
CA PRO A 422 -22.59 -17.04 -12.74
C PRO A 422 -21.29 -17.84 -12.57
N ASP A 423 -20.82 -17.93 -11.33
CA ASP A 423 -19.66 -18.73 -10.89
C ASP A 423 -18.26 -18.20 -11.25
N SER A 424 -17.94 -16.94 -10.91
CA SER A 424 -16.53 -16.53 -10.80
C SER A 424 -16.17 -16.23 -9.33
N GLU A 425 -15.04 -16.77 -8.86
CA GLU A 425 -14.55 -16.57 -7.47
C GLU A 425 -14.25 -15.10 -7.12
N GLY A 426 -14.07 -14.22 -8.12
CA GLY A 426 -13.97 -12.77 -7.88
C GLY A 426 -15.25 -12.21 -7.23
N MET A 427 -16.41 -12.83 -7.48
CA MET A 427 -17.66 -12.52 -6.78
C MET A 427 -17.69 -13.13 -5.37
N ASP A 428 -17.01 -14.25 -5.12
CA ASP A 428 -16.91 -14.90 -3.79
C ASP A 428 -15.98 -14.13 -2.82
N LEU A 429 -15.04 -13.36 -3.38
CA LEU A 429 -14.21 -12.41 -2.63
C LEU A 429 -14.97 -11.13 -2.24
N LEU A 430 -16.02 -10.75 -2.98
CA LEU A 430 -16.78 -9.52 -2.72
C LEU A 430 -18.13 -9.76 -2.06
N HIS A 431 -18.72 -10.94 -2.27
CA HIS A 431 -20.03 -11.32 -1.76
C HIS A 431 -19.95 -12.68 -1.09
N LYS A 432 -20.79 -12.93 -0.08
CA LYS A 432 -20.86 -14.26 0.53
C LYS A 432 -21.53 -15.23 -0.46
N PRO A 433 -21.02 -16.47 -0.61
CA PRO A 433 -21.67 -17.44 -1.46
C PRO A 433 -23.04 -17.77 -0.87
N GLY A 434 -24.10 -17.65 -1.69
CA GLY A 434 -25.45 -17.97 -1.27
C GLY A 434 -25.60 -19.45 -0.83
N LEU A 435 -26.58 -19.74 0.01
CA LEU A 435 -26.84 -21.08 0.58
C LEU A 435 -26.83 -22.22 -0.46
N TRP A 436 -27.35 -21.94 -1.67
CA TRP A 436 -27.38 -22.88 -2.79
C TRP A 436 -26.01 -23.17 -3.41
N SER A 437 -25.13 -22.16 -3.49
CA SER A 437 -23.75 -22.33 -3.97
C SER A 437 -22.91 -23.13 -2.97
N TRP A 438 -23.09 -22.86 -1.67
CA TRP A 438 -22.46 -23.63 -0.60
C TRP A 438 -22.89 -25.11 -0.63
N LEU A 439 -24.19 -25.39 -0.75
CA LEU A 439 -24.71 -26.75 -0.91
C LEU A 439 -24.14 -27.44 -2.16
N ALA A 440 -24.11 -26.77 -3.31
CA ALA A 440 -23.53 -27.32 -4.54
C ALA A 440 -22.02 -27.62 -4.42
N GLY A 441 -21.26 -26.78 -3.72
CA GLY A 441 -19.84 -26.98 -3.43
C GLY A 441 -19.57 -28.19 -2.52
N VAL A 442 -20.45 -28.44 -1.54
CA VAL A 442 -20.39 -29.64 -0.67
C VAL A 442 -20.63 -30.92 -1.46
N PHE A 443 -21.52 -30.92 -2.45
CA PHE A 443 -21.74 -32.07 -3.34
C PHE A 443 -20.60 -32.28 -4.35
N ARG A 444 -19.93 -31.21 -4.78
CA ARG A 444 -18.78 -31.30 -5.71
C ARG A 444 -17.49 -31.80 -5.06
N ARG A 445 -17.31 -31.60 -3.74
CA ARG A 445 -16.17 -32.13 -2.96
C ARG A 445 -16.29 -33.60 -2.56
N ARG A 446 -17.40 -34.27 -2.90
CA ARG A 446 -17.67 -35.69 -2.61
C ARG A 446 -17.58 -36.61 -3.84
N ARG A 447 -16.96 -36.18 -4.93
CA ARG A 447 -16.65 -37.02 -6.10
C ARG A 447 -15.17 -37.06 -6.40
#